data_AF-A0A2A2SAT5-F1
#
_entry.id   AF-A0A2A2SAT5-F1
#
_cell.length_a   1.000
_cell.length_b   1.000
_cell.length_c   1.000
_cell.angle_alpha   90.00
_cell.angle_beta   90.00
_cell.angle_gamma   90.00
#
_symmetry.space_group_name_H-M   'P 1'
#
loop_
_entity.id
_entity.type
_entity.pdbx_description
1 polymer ?
#
loop_
_entity_poly.entity_id
_entity_poly.type
_entity_poly.pdbx_seq_one_letter_code
_entity_poly.pdbx_strand_id
1 'polypeptide(L)' 'MSVERDEYGVPTDPAERMQQVMLGLFDLLDEAKEADFSDTLVSDLNGVRLRFMDEFERRYPGYGKGRAIWR' A
#
# COMPACT_ATOMS: atom_id res chain seq x y z
N MET A 1 4.44 3.94 -22.94
CA MET A 1 4.45 3.44 -21.56
C MET A 1 4.34 1.93 -21.62
N SER A 2 5.32 1.22 -21.06
CA SER A 2 5.35 -0.25 -21.06
C SER A 2 4.25 -0.75 -20.12
N VAL A 3 3.33 -1.58 -20.63
CA VAL A 3 2.31 -2.23 -19.79
C VAL A 3 3.03 -3.27 -18.94
N GLU A 4 3.12 -3.04 -17.62
CA GLU A 4 3.62 -4.03 -16.69
C GLU A 4 2.67 -5.22 -16.66
N ARG A 5 3.24 -6.42 -16.56
CA ARG A 5 2.52 -7.69 -16.60
C ARG A 5 2.92 -8.52 -15.39
N ASP A 6 1.98 -9.29 -14.84
CA ASP A 6 2.23 -10.22 -13.75
C ASP A 6 3.03 -11.45 -14.22
N GLU A 7 3.27 -12.40 -13.30
CA GLU A 7 3.99 -13.65 -13.59
C GLU A 7 3.33 -14.53 -14.68
N TYR A 8 2.05 -14.29 -14.99
CA TYR A 8 1.27 -14.97 -16.01
C TYR A 8 1.13 -14.16 -17.30
N GLY A 9 1.76 -12.99 -17.40
CA GLY A 9 1.70 -12.12 -18.56
C GLY A 9 0.43 -11.26 -18.66
N VAL A 10 -0.41 -11.22 -17.62
CA VAL A 10 -1.64 -10.40 -17.57
C VAL A 10 -1.25 -8.96 -17.25
N PRO A 11 -1.79 -7.96 -17.99
CA PRO A 11 -1.60 -6.55 -17.65
C PRO A 11 -1.96 -6.29 -16.18
N THR A 12 -0.98 -5.90 -15.38
CA THR A 12 -1.22 -5.52 -13.98
C THR A 12 -1.81 -4.12 -13.97
N ASP A 13 -2.99 -3.95 -13.37
CA ASP A 13 -3.56 -2.63 -13.16
C ASP A 13 -2.58 -1.82 -12.27
N PRO A 14 -2.05 -0.68 -12.74
CA PRO A 14 -1.14 0.14 -11.94
C PRO A 14 -1.71 0.52 -10.57
N ALA A 15 -3.04 0.67 -10.46
CA ALA A 15 -3.71 0.91 -9.19
C ALA A 15 -3.65 -0.33 -8.27
N GLU A 16 -3.87 -1.53 -8.80
CA GLU A 16 -3.74 -2.78 -8.05
C GLU A 16 -2.32 -2.97 -7.52
N ARG A 17 -1.30 -2.66 -8.33
CA ARG A 17 0.10 -2.73 -7.86
C ARG A 17 0.37 -1.76 -6.72
N MET A 18 -0.09 -0.51 -6.82
CA MET A 18 0.06 0.45 -5.72
C MET A 18 -0.74 0.03 -4.48
N GLN A 19 -1.89 -0.60 -4.65
CA GLN A 19 -2.66 -1.18 -3.55
C GLN A 19 -1.91 -2.30 -2.82
N GLN A 20 -1.25 -3.20 -3.56
CA GLN A 20 -0.41 -4.26 -2.97
C GLN A 20 0.75 -3.70 -2.15
N VAL A 21 1.37 -2.60 -2.61
CA VAL A 21 2.42 -1.92 -1.83
C VAL A 21 1.86 -1.36 -0.51
N MET A 22 0.68 -0.74 -0.54
CA MET A 22 0.04 -0.23 0.69
C MET A 22 -0.32 -1.34 1.68
N LEU A 23 -0.76 -2.49 1.17
CA LEU A 23 -1.00 -3.70 1.95
C LEU A 23 0.27 -4.17 2.65
N GLY A 24 1.35 -4.37 1.90
CA GLY A 24 2.63 -4.78 2.47
C GLY A 24 3.19 -3.78 3.49
N LEU A 25 2.95 -2.48 3.33
CA LEU A 25 3.33 -1.47 4.32
C LEU A 25 2.49 -1.55 5.60
N PHE A 26 1.24 -1.99 5.52
CA PHE A 26 0.41 -2.24 6.70
C PHE A 26 0.92 -3.46 7.46
N ASP A 27 1.16 -4.57 6.77
CA ASP A 27 1.68 -5.80 7.35
C ASP A 27 3.05 -5.57 8.01
N LEU A 28 3.96 -4.88 7.31
CA LEU A 28 5.29 -4.54 7.85
C LEU A 28 5.20 -3.64 9.10
N LEU A 29 4.24 -2.71 9.16
CA LEU A 29 4.04 -1.88 10.34
C LEU A 29 3.55 -2.70 11.53
N ASP A 30 2.71 -3.71 11.28
CA ASP A 30 2.22 -4.62 12.31
C ASP A 30 3.36 -5.52 12.83
N GLU A 31 4.11 -6.15 11.93
CA GLU A 31 5.29 -6.96 12.25
C GLU A 31 6.35 -6.15 13.04
N ALA A 32 6.57 -4.87 12.68
CA ALA A 32 7.51 -4.02 13.40
C ALA A 32 7.07 -3.73 14.85
N LYS A 33 5.76 -3.64 15.11
CA LYS A 33 5.24 -3.50 16.47
C LYS A 33 5.37 -4.79 17.25
N GLU A 34 5.04 -5.93 16.64
CA GLU A 34 5.16 -7.24 17.27
C GLU A 34 6.61 -7.61 17.61
N ALA A 35 7.56 -7.16 16.78
CA ALA A 35 8.99 -7.36 16.98
C ALA A 35 9.64 -6.38 17.98
N ASP A 36 8.84 -5.54 18.67
CA ASP A 36 9.30 -4.61 19.72
C ASP A 36 10.38 -3.62 19.23
N PHE A 37 10.28 -3.18 17.97
CA PHE A 37 11.10 -2.06 17.47
C PHE A 37 10.74 -0.77 18.22
N SER A 38 11.67 0.17 18.28
CA SER A 38 11.45 1.42 19.01
C SER A 38 10.26 2.22 18.46
N ASP A 39 9.53 2.89 19.36
CA ASP A 39 8.37 3.71 19.02
C ASP A 39 8.68 4.76 17.94
N THR A 40 9.90 5.30 17.92
CA THR A 40 10.34 6.25 16.89
C THR A 40 10.35 5.60 15.51
N LEU A 41 10.89 4.40 15.37
CA LEU A 41 10.93 3.67 14.09
C LEU A 41 9.52 3.28 13.63
N VAL A 42 8.68 2.81 14.55
CA VAL A 42 7.28 2.47 14.26
C VAL A 42 6.50 3.71 13.80
N SER A 43 6.72 4.86 14.46
CA SER A 43 6.10 6.14 14.09
C SER A 43 6.55 6.62 12.72
N ASP A 44 7.85 6.56 12.43
CA ASP A 44 8.41 6.95 11.13
C ASP A 44 7.84 6.06 10.00
N LEU A 45 7.78 4.74 10.23
CA LEU A 45 7.19 3.80 9.27
C LEU A 45 5.71 4.07 9.02
N ASN A 46 4.93 4.35 10.07
CA ASN A 46 3.53 4.74 9.92
C ASN A 46 3.40 6.07 9.15
N GLY A 47 4.30 7.03 9.38
CA GLY A 47 4.35 8.27 8.60
C GLY A 47 4.60 8.04 7.11
N VAL A 48 5.49 7.11 6.76
CA VAL A 48 5.70 6.68 5.37
C VAL A 48 4.44 6.05 4.80
N ARG A 49 3.82 5.11 5.52
CA ARG A 49 2.57 4.44 5.11
C ARG A 49 1.47 5.44 4.76
N LEU A 50 1.24 6.44 5.60
CA LEU A 50 0.23 7.48 5.36
C LEU A 50 0.51 8.28 4.07
N ARG A 51 1.77 8.64 3.80
CA ARG A 51 2.14 9.35 2.57
C ARG A 51 1.91 8.52 1.30
N PHE A 52 2.09 7.20 1.38
CA PHE A 52 1.76 6.29 0.29
C PHE A 52 0.25 6.24 0.04
N MET A 53 -0.57 6.24 1.10
CA MET A 53 -2.04 6.32 0.98
C MET A 53 -2.49 7.63 0.34
N ASP A 54 -1.92 8.77 0.76
CA ASP A 54 -2.24 10.08 0.17
C ASP A 54 -1.89 10.12 -1.33
N GLU A 55 -0.71 9.60 -1.70
CA GLU A 55 -0.27 9.53 -3.09
C GLU A 55 -1.17 8.61 -3.93
N PHE A 56 -1.62 7.49 -3.35
CA PHE A 56 -2.53 6.57 -4.01
C PHE A 56 -3.89 7.22 -4.28
N GLU A 57 -4.53 7.82 -3.26
CA GLU A 57 -5.83 8.50 -3.43
C GLU A 57 -5.72 9.67 -4.42
N ARG A 58 -4.59 10.39 -4.43
CA ARG A 58 -4.33 11.46 -5.40
C ARG A 58 -4.25 10.95 -6.85
N ARG A 59 -3.67 9.76 -7.08
CA ARG A 59 -3.52 9.16 -8.42
C ARG A 59 -4.78 8.41 -8.87
N TYR A 60 -5.49 7.78 -7.94
CA TYR A 60 -6.63 6.91 -8.21
C TYR A 60 -7.81 7.24 -7.28
N PRO A 61 -8.39 8.45 -7.39
CA PRO A 61 -9.42 8.91 -6.47
C PRO A 61 -10.65 7.99 -6.50
N GLY A 62 -11.05 7.50 -5.31
CA GLY A 62 -12.19 6.60 -5.18
C GLY A 62 -11.99 5.19 -5.78
N TYR A 63 -10.76 4.79 -6.11
CA TYR A 63 -10.46 3.41 -6.48
C TYR A 63 -10.87 2.46 -5.35
N GLY A 64 -11.68 1.45 -5.67
CA GLY A 64 -12.27 0.56 -4.66
C GLY A 64 -13.58 1.04 -4.02
N LYS A 65 -14.16 2.20 -4.38
CA LYS A 65 -15.57 2.52 -4.02
C LYS A 65 -16.52 1.53 -4.69
N GLY A 66 -16.77 0.40 -4.03
CA GLY A 66 -17.54 -0.75 -4.53
C GLY A 66 -16.87 -2.12 -4.31
N ARG A 67 -15.59 -2.15 -3.90
CA ARG A 67 -14.87 -3.36 -3.44
C ARG A 67 -14.44 -3.10 -1.99
N ALA A 68 -14.76 -4.04 -1.09
CA ALA A 68 -14.53 -4.01 0.36
C ALA A 68 -13.91 -2.71 0.93
N ILE A 69 -14.75 -1.89 1.57
CA ILE A 69 -14.35 -0.64 2.22
C ILE A 69 -13.30 -0.96 3.30
N TRP A 70 -12.11 -0.35 3.19
CA TRP A 70 -11.09 -0.33 4.23
C TRP A 70 -11.66 0.36 5.48
N ARG A 71 -11.88 -0.40 6.56
CA ARG A 71 -12.24 0.08 7.90
C ARG A 71 -11.10 -0.17 8.85
#